data_AF-A0A6P4AWR1-F1
#
_entry.id   AF-A0A6P4AWR1-F1
#
_cell.length_a   1.000
_cell.length_b   1.000
_cell.length_c   1.000
_cell.angle_alpha   90.00
_cell.angle_beta   90.00
_cell.angle_gamma   90.00
#
_symmetry.space_group_name_H-M   'P 1'
#
loop_
_entity.id
_entity.type
_entity.pdbx_description
1 polymer ?
#
loop_
_entity_poly.entity_id
_entity_poly.type
_entity_poly.pdbx_seq_one_letter_code
_entity_poly.pdbx_strand_id
1 'polypeptide(L)'
;MREGCKAMILVKVDKSGKWIITRFEKDHTHPLIVSERPSWNSVDTKDRRIQELTMELENQDQLCRLYRELLLSFLKNVEEQTEQLSMKVGGVLNNIREFEPGIQKLSHNH
;
A
#
# COMPACT_ATOMS: atom_id res chain seq x y z
N MET A 1 29.08 -8.86 -27.12
CA MET A 1 29.65 -9.75 -28.13
C MET A 1 28.72 -10.95 -28.26
N ARG A 2 27.92 -11.06 -29.33
CA ARG A 2 27.09 -12.25 -29.60
C ARG A 2 27.87 -13.16 -30.53
N GLU A 3 28.81 -13.92 -29.98
CA GLU A 3 29.34 -15.10 -30.65
C GLU A 3 28.38 -16.26 -30.37
N GLY A 4 27.95 -16.98 -31.41
CA GLY A 4 27.06 -18.13 -31.26
C GLY A 4 27.79 -19.27 -30.54
N CYS A 5 27.16 -19.86 -29.52
CA CYS A 5 27.67 -21.06 -28.86
C CYS A 5 27.65 -22.24 -29.83
N LYS A 6 28.80 -22.91 -30.02
CA LYS A 6 28.92 -24.10 -30.88
C LYS A 6 28.50 -25.42 -30.18
N ALA A 7 28.37 -25.41 -28.85
CA ALA A 7 28.01 -26.61 -28.10
C ALA A 7 26.59 -27.08 -28.47
N MET A 8 26.46 -28.38 -28.78
CA MET A 8 25.20 -28.97 -29.21
C MET A 8 25.13 -30.46 -28.91
N ILE A 9 23.91 -30.95 -28.64
CA ILE A 9 23.61 -32.37 -28.54
C ILE A 9 22.52 -32.68 -29.55
N LEU A 10 22.79 -33.57 -30.50
CA LEU A 10 21.79 -34.07 -31.43
C LEU A 10 21.37 -35.46 -30.98
N VAL A 11 20.07 -35.65 -30.81
CA VAL A 11 19.48 -36.92 -30.39
C VAL A 11 18.50 -37.38 -31.46
N LYS A 12 18.50 -38.67 -31.74
CA LYS A 12 17.58 -39.32 -32.67
C LYS A 12 16.90 -40.49 -31.96
N VAL A 13 15.64 -40.74 -32.30
CA VAL A 13 14.95 -41.97 -31.89
C VAL A 13 15.23 -43.05 -32.93
N ASP A 14 15.77 -44.19 -32.50
CA ASP A 14 16.03 -45.31 -33.39
C ASP A 14 14.75 -46.09 -33.72
N LYS A 15 14.86 -47.10 -34.60
CA LYS A 15 13.71 -47.93 -35.02
C LYS A 15 13.11 -48.76 -33.88
N SER A 16 13.83 -48.91 -32.75
CA SER A 16 13.37 -49.60 -31.54
C SER A 16 12.70 -48.65 -30.52
N GLY A 17 12.62 -47.35 -30.82
CA GLY A 17 12.08 -46.34 -29.92
C GLY A 17 13.08 -45.84 -28.88
N LYS A 18 14.35 -46.24 -28.98
CA LYS A 18 15.39 -45.81 -28.04
C LYS A 18 16.01 -44.48 -28.50
N TRP A 19 16.23 -43.59 -27.55
CA TRP A 19 16.97 -42.35 -27.78
C TRP A 19 18.46 -42.63 -27.91
N ILE A 20 19.04 -42.26 -29.04
CA ILE A 20 20.47 -42.37 -29.31
C ILE A 20 21.05 -40.98 -29.56
N ILE A 21 22.19 -40.69 -28.92
CA ILE A 21 22.93 -39.45 -29.14
C ILE A 21 23.74 -39.63 -30.43
N THR A 22 23.42 -38.83 -31.46
CA THR A 22 24.10 -38.90 -32.75
C THR A 22 25.23 -37.90 -32.89
N ARG A 23 25.21 -36.80 -32.11
CA ARG A 23 26.29 -35.82 -32.06
C ARG A 23 26.35 -35.16 -30.69
N PHE A 24 27.57 -34.97 -30.19
CA PHE A 24 27.82 -34.29 -28.92
C PHE A 24 29.02 -33.36 -29.07
N GLU A 25 28.78 -32.05 -29.07
CA GLU A 25 29.77 -30.99 -29.06
C GLU A 25 29.73 -30.35 -27.67
N LYS A 26 30.74 -30.65 -26.84
CA LYS A 26 30.85 -30.13 -25.47
C LYS A 26 31.57 -28.77 -25.41
N ASP A 27 32.37 -28.48 -26.42
CA ASP A 27 33.23 -27.32 -26.41
C ASP A 27 32.42 -26.04 -26.62
N HIS A 28 32.63 -25.09 -25.71
CA HIS A 28 32.00 -23.80 -25.75
C HIS A 28 32.96 -22.79 -26.39
N THR A 29 32.42 -21.94 -27.26
CA THR A 29 33.12 -20.79 -27.82
C THR A 29 33.26 -19.65 -26.81
N HIS A 30 32.75 -19.82 -25.60
CA HIS A 30 32.82 -18.86 -24.50
C HIS A 30 33.08 -19.56 -23.16
N PRO A 31 33.63 -18.87 -22.16
CA PRO A 31 33.69 -19.38 -20.80
C PRO A 31 32.29 -19.74 -20.29
N LEU A 32 32.17 -20.89 -19.63
CA LEU A 32 30.96 -21.25 -18.91
C LEU A 32 30.87 -20.34 -17.68
N ILE A 33 30.09 -19.27 -17.80
CA ILE A 33 29.73 -18.44 -16.65
C ILE A 33 28.75 -19.28 -15.83
N VAL A 34 29.27 -19.98 -14.83
CA VAL A 34 28.44 -20.52 -13.76
C VAL A 34 27.94 -19.30 -13.00
N SER A 35 26.74 -18.82 -13.35
CA SER A 35 26.02 -17.91 -12.46
C SER A 35 25.93 -18.64 -11.14
N GLU A 36 26.59 -18.11 -10.11
CA GLU A 36 26.56 -18.66 -8.77
C GLU A 36 25.10 -18.94 -8.44
N ARG A 37 24.75 -20.23 -8.40
CA ARG A 37 23.46 -20.67 -7.88
C ARG A 37 23.32 -19.96 -6.54
N PRO A 38 22.24 -19.21 -6.28
CA PRO A 38 22.18 -18.34 -5.12
C PRO A 38 22.54 -19.20 -3.90
N SER A 39 23.65 -18.86 -3.26
CA SER A 39 24.09 -19.53 -2.04
C SER A 39 22.89 -19.62 -1.12
N TRP A 40 22.62 -20.77 -0.49
CA TRP A 40 21.50 -20.91 0.45
C TRP A 40 21.46 -19.75 1.47
N ASN A 41 22.64 -19.32 1.92
CA ASN A 41 22.83 -18.15 2.78
C ASN A 41 22.28 -16.84 2.19
N SER A 42 22.34 -16.67 0.86
CA SER A 42 21.79 -15.49 0.15
C SER A 42 20.27 -15.52 0.06
N VAL A 43 19.67 -16.71 -0.07
CA VAL A 43 18.22 -16.90 -0.05
C VAL A 43 17.68 -16.61 1.35
N ASP A 44 18.28 -17.22 2.38
CA ASP A 44 17.90 -17.01 3.78
C ASP A 44 18.01 -15.53 4.21
N THR A 45 19.03 -14.82 3.72
CA THR A 45 19.20 -13.39 3.99
C THR A 45 18.07 -12.54 3.37
N LYS A 46 17.64 -12.89 2.15
CA LYS A 46 16.53 -12.20 1.49
C LYS A 46 15.20 -12.52 2.17
N ASP A 47 14.97 -13.76 2.56
CA ASP A 47 13.76 -14.17 3.26
C ASP A 47 13.63 -13.49 4.62
N ARG A 48 14.73 -13.39 5.38
CA ARG A 48 14.77 -12.58 6.61
C ARG A 48 14.43 -11.12 6.33
N ARG A 49 14.97 -10.54 5.26
CA ARG A 49 14.69 -9.14 4.91
C ARG A 49 13.23 -8.93 4.53
N ILE A 50 12.61 -9.89 3.84
CA ILE A 50 11.19 -9.86 3.52
C ILE A 50 10.36 -9.88 4.81
N GLN A 51 10.70 -10.75 5.77
CA GLN A 51 9.99 -10.83 7.05
C GLN A 51 10.10 -9.52 7.84
N GLU A 52 11.30 -8.95 7.97
CA GLU A 52 11.53 -7.67 8.64
C GLU A 52 10.69 -6.54 8.03
N LEU A 53 10.72 -6.41 6.69
CA LEU A 53 9.98 -5.38 5.99
C LEU A 53 8.46 -5.58 6.08
N THR A 54 8.01 -6.83 6.11
CA THR A 54 6.59 -7.15 6.29
C THR A 54 6.11 -6.72 7.68
N MET A 55 6.88 -7.04 8.72
CA MET A 55 6.57 -6.64 10.09
C MET A 55 6.54 -5.12 10.25
N GLU A 56 7.51 -4.41 9.65
CA GLU A 56 7.53 -2.95 9.68
C GLU A 56 6.31 -2.36 8.95
N LEU A 57 5.95 -2.91 7.78
CA LEU A 57 4.79 -2.46 7.02
C LEU A 57 3.48 -2.65 7.81
N GLU A 58 3.30 -3.80 8.46
CA GLU A 58 2.13 -4.08 9.30
C GLU A 58 2.04 -3.12 10.49
N ASN A 59 3.18 -2.83 11.15
CA ASN A 59 3.23 -1.88 12.24
C ASN A 59 2.84 -0.45 11.78
N GLN A 60 3.36 -0.01 10.64
CA GLN A 60 3.01 1.30 10.08
C GLN A 60 1.53 1.37 9.66
N ASP A 61 1.00 0.31 9.06
CA ASP A 61 -0.42 0.24 8.69
C ASP A 61 -1.33 0.34 9.93
N GLN A 62 -0.97 -0.34 11.03
CA GLN A 62 -1.70 -0.24 12.29
C GLN A 62 -1.66 1.18 12.86
N LEU A 63 -0.50 1.84 12.87
CA LEU A 63 -0.37 3.23 13.30
C LEU A 63 -1.23 4.17 12.44
N CYS A 64 -1.17 4.02 11.11
CA CYS A 64 -1.99 4.80 10.20
C CYS A 64 -3.48 4.63 10.46
N ARG A 65 -3.95 3.41 10.74
CA ARG A 65 -5.35 3.14 11.12
C ARG A 65 -5.74 3.89 12.39
N LEU A 66 -4.93 3.81 13.44
CA LEU A 66 -5.19 4.51 14.71
C LEU A 66 -5.24 6.03 14.53
N TYR A 67 -4.27 6.61 13.82
CA TYR A 67 -4.27 8.05 13.57
C TYR A 67 -5.48 8.49 12.75
N ARG A 68 -5.87 7.70 11.75
CA ARG A 68 -7.06 7.97 10.94
C ARG A 68 -8.33 7.96 11.79
N GLU A 69 -8.50 6.96 12.65
CA GLU A 69 -9.64 6.87 13.57
C GLU A 69 -9.69 8.05 14.54
N LEU A 70 -8.54 8.43 15.10
CA LEU A 70 -8.44 9.58 15.99
C LEU A 70 -8.83 10.88 15.29
N LEU A 71 -8.31 11.12 14.08
CA LEU A 71 -8.64 12.31 13.29
C LEU A 71 -10.13 12.34 12.93
N LEU A 72 -10.71 11.22 12.53
CA LEU A 72 -12.15 11.13 12.22
C LEU A 72 -13.00 11.44 13.45
N SER A 73 -12.64 10.89 14.62
CA SER A 73 -13.34 11.19 15.88
C SER A 73 -13.24 12.67 16.25
N PHE A 74 -12.05 13.26 16.10
CA PHE A 74 -11.83 14.67 16.37
C PHE A 74 -12.65 15.58 15.47
N LEU A 75 -12.63 15.33 14.15
CA LEU A 75 -13.39 16.11 13.17
C LEU A 75 -14.89 16.03 13.44
N LYS A 76 -15.41 14.82 13.73
CA LYS A 76 -16.82 14.63 14.11
C LYS A 76 -17.20 15.47 15.33
N ASN A 77 -16.34 15.49 16.35
CA ASN A 77 -16.58 16.29 17.56
C ASN A 77 -16.58 17.79 17.26
N VAL A 78 -15.66 18.27 16.42
CA VAL A 78 -15.63 19.69 16.01
C VAL A 78 -16.90 20.07 15.25
N GLU A 79 -17.36 19.21 14.34
CA GLU A 79 -18.60 19.42 13.59
C GLU A 79 -19.82 19.50 14.52
N GLU A 80 -19.95 18.56 15.45
CA GLU A 80 -21.04 18.53 16.42
C GLU A 80 -21.05 19.77 17.33
N GLN A 81 -19.88 20.19 17.83
CA GLN A 81 -19.77 21.41 18.63
C GLN A 81 -20.13 22.67 17.82
N THR A 82 -19.78 22.69 16.53
CA THR A 82 -20.11 23.81 15.64
C THR A 82 -21.63 23.91 15.44
N GLU A 83 -22.30 22.77 15.20
CA GLU A 83 -23.75 22.71 15.06
C GLU A 83 -24.46 23.12 16.36
N GLN A 84 -24.02 22.60 17.50
CA GLN A 84 -24.58 22.96 18.81
C GLN A 84 -24.46 24.47 19.11
N LEU A 85 -23.32 25.08 18.77
CA LEU A 85 -23.13 26.51 18.93
C LEU A 85 -24.07 27.31 18.03
N SER A 86 -24.21 26.90 16.76
CA SER A 86 -25.12 27.52 15.80
C SER A 86 -26.58 27.48 16.28
N MET A 87 -27.02 26.32 16.78
CA MET A 87 -28.36 26.17 17.38
C MET A 87 -28.57 27.09 18.58
N LYS A 88 -27.59 27.20 19.49
CA LYS A 88 -27.67 28.10 20.64
C LYS A 88 -27.76 29.56 20.22
N VAL A 89 -26.93 29.99 19.26
CA VAL A 89 -26.96 31.36 18.72
C VAL A 89 -28.32 31.65 18.07
N GLY A 90 -28.85 30.72 17.27
CA GLY A 90 -30.18 30.84 16.70
C GLY A 90 -31.28 30.94 17.77
N GLY A 91 -31.18 30.17 18.85
CA GLY A 91 -32.08 30.27 20.00
C GLY A 91 -32.04 31.65 20.67
N VAL A 92 -30.85 32.20 20.89
CA VAL A 92 -30.69 33.55 21.46
C VAL A 92 -31.26 34.62 20.53
N LEU A 93 -31.00 34.55 19.22
CA LEU A 93 -31.54 35.49 18.24
C LEU A 93 -33.08 35.43 18.17
N ASN A 94 -33.65 34.22 18.18
CA ASN A 94 -35.10 34.04 18.22
C ASN A 94 -35.68 34.65 19.49
N ASN A 95 -35.08 34.39 20.66
CA ASN A 95 -35.52 34.99 21.92
C ASN A 95 -35.51 36.53 21.83
N ILE A 96 -34.42 37.14 21.35
CA ILE A 96 -34.33 38.61 21.19
C ILE A 96 -35.45 39.13 20.29
N ARG A 97 -35.69 38.49 19.14
CA ARG A 97 -36.75 38.86 18.19
C ARG A 97 -38.15 38.81 18.82
N GLU A 98 -38.44 37.82 19.65
CA GLU A 98 -39.73 37.70 20.34
C GLU A 98 -39.95 38.83 21.38
N PHE A 99 -38.88 39.39 21.96
CA PHE A 99 -38.96 40.49 22.92
C PHE A 99 -38.87 41.90 22.30
N GLU A 100 -38.41 42.01 21.06
CA GLU A 100 -38.36 43.24 20.27
C GLU A 100 -39.71 43.98 20.12
N PRO A 101 -40.87 43.33 19.88
CA PRO A 101 -42.17 44.02 19.77
C PRO A 101 -42.65 44.68 21.08
N GLY A 102 -42.07 44.32 22.24
CA GLY A 102 -42.36 45.00 23.52
C GLY A 102 -41.67 46.35 23.66
N ILE A 103 -40.49 46.51 23.09
CA ILE A 103 -39.67 47.73 23.18
C ILE A 103 -40.22 48.80 22.22
N GLN A 104 -40.72 48.41 21.05
CA GLN A 104 -41.28 49.36 20.08
C GLN A 104 -42.62 49.98 20.52
N LYS A 105 -43.40 49.27 21.35
CA LYS A 105 -44.64 49.81 21.96
C LYS A 105 -44.38 50.77 23.12
N LEU A 106 -43.26 50.65 23.84
CA LEU A 106 -42.85 51.60 24.88
C LEU A 106 -42.30 52.91 24.30
N SER A 107 -41.70 52.86 23.11
CA SER A 107 -41.21 54.04 22.39
C SER A 107 -42.31 54.89 21.74
N HIS A 108 -43.52 54.35 21.51
CA HIS A 108 -44.61 55.05 20.82
C HIS A 108 -45.59 55.77 21.78
N ASN A 109 -45.39 55.64 23.09
CA ASN A 109 -46.26 56.21 24.14
C ASN A 109 -45.61 57.40 24.87
N HIS A 110 -44.62 58.07 24.28
CA HIS A 110 -44.02 59.29 24.81
C HIS A 110 -43.98 60.39 23.74
#